data_AF-A0A966MW00-F1
#
_entry.id   AF-A0A966MW00-F1
#
_cell.length_a   1.000
_cell.length_b   1.000
_cell.length_c   1.000
_cell.angle_alpha   90.00
_cell.angle_beta   90.00
_cell.angle_gamma   90.00
#
_symmetry.space_group_name_H-M   'P 1'
#
loop_
_entity.id
_entity.type
_entity.pdbx_description
1 polymer ?
#
loop_
_entity_poly.entity_id
_entity_poly.type
_entity_poly.pdbx_seq_one_letter_code
_entity_poly.pdbx_strand_id
1 'polypeptide(L)' 'MLLTVDIGNTNTVLGLFHEDELVDSWRVK' A
#
# COMPACT_ATOMS: atom_id res chain seq x y z
N MET A 1 -1.75 7.16 -11.09
CA MET A 1 -1.09 6.51 -9.94
C MET A 1 -1.90 6.82 -8.70
N LEU A 2 -2.19 5.81 -7.87
CA LEU A 2 -2.97 5.92 -6.64
C LEU A 2 -2.17 5.31 -5.49
N LEU A 3 -1.98 6.04 -4.40
CA LEU A 3 -1.40 5.53 -3.17
C LEU A 3 -2.52 5.11 -2.21
N THR A 4 -2.51 3.86 -1.78
CA THR A 4 -3.41 3.32 -0.76
C THR A 4 -2.65 3.08 0.53
N VAL A 5 -3.33 3.28 1.66
CA VAL A 5 -2.77 3.08 2.99
C VAL A 5 -3.74 2.22 3.79
N ASP A 6 -3.27 1.07 4.25
CA ASP A 6 -3.99 0.19 5.17
C ASP A 6 -3.31 0.24 6.55
N ILE A 7 -4.04 0.71 7.56
CA ILE A 7 -3.51 0.94 8.91
C ILE A 7 -4.02 -0.18 9.84
N GLY A 8 -3.13 -1.11 10.16
CA GLY A 8 -3.36 -2.15 11.16
C GLY A 8 -2.61 -1.85 12.47
N ASN A 9 -3.03 -2.51 13.56
CA ASN A 9 -2.44 -2.31 14.89
C ASN A 9 -0.94 -2.67 14.99
N THR A 10 -0.45 -3.56 14.13
CA THR A 10 0.95 -4.06 14.17
C THR A 10 1.74 -3.69 12.92
N ASN A 11 1.06 -3.38 11.82
CA ASN A 11 1.72 -3.04 10.57
C ASN A 11 0.87 -2.03 9.84
N THR A 12 1.53 -1.09 9.16
CA THR A 12 0.92 -0.24 8.14
C THR A 12 1.40 -0.72 6.78
N VAL A 13 0.47 -0.88 5.84
CA VAL A 13 0.79 -1.29 4.46
C VAL A 13 0.51 -0.13 3.52
N LEU A 14 1.50 0.16 2.68
CA LEU A 14 1.43 1.15 1.62
C LEU A 14 1.35 0.40 0.29
N GLY A 15 0.38 0.74 -0.57
CA GLY A 15 0.26 0.17 -1.91
C GLY A 15 0.27 1.26 -2.97
N LEU A 16 1.08 1.10 -4.02
CA LEU A 16 1.08 1.99 -5.17
C LEU A 16 0.39 1.28 -6.34
N PHE A 17 -0.71 1.86 -6.82
CA PHE A 17 -1.46 1.35 -7.96
C PHE A 17 -1.23 2.21 -9.20
N HIS A 18 -1.14 1.54 -10.35
CA HIS A 18 -1.26 2.14 -11.67
C HIS A 18 -2.50 1.56 -12.35
N GLU A 19 -3.51 2.41 -12.59
CA GLU A 19 -4.85 1.95 -13.01
C GLU A 19 -5.35 0.87 -12.03
N ASP A 20 -5.52 -0.35 -12.50
CA ASP A 20 -6.08 -1.47 -11.74
C ASP A 20 -4.99 -2.44 -11.23
N GLU A 21 -3.71 -2.14 -11.49
CA GLU A 21 -2.57 -2.99 -11.13
C GLU A 21 -1.81 -2.44 -9.91
N LEU A 22 -1.53 -3.32 -8.94
CA LEU A 22 -0.61 -3.01 -7.83
C LEU A 22 0.82 -3.13 -8.33
N VAL A 23 1.51 -2.00 -8.45
CA VAL A 23 2.88 -1.95 -9.01
C VAL A 23 3.97 -1.98 -7.93
N ASP A 24 3.65 -1.59 -6.69
CA ASP A 24 4.58 -1.74 -5.56
C ASP A 24 3.81 -1.81 -4.23
N SER A 25 4.40 -2.46 -3.23
CA SER A 25 3.86 -2.48 -1.87
C SER A 25 4.97 -2.54 -0.81
N TRP A 26 4.78 -1.77 0.26
CA TRP A 26 5.68 -1.75 1.40
C TRP A 26 4.93 -2.05 2.68
N ARG A 27 5.58 -2.77 3.58
CA ARG A 27 5.12 -2.98 4.95
C ARG A 27 6.02 -2.21 5.90
N VAL A 28 5.42 -1.29 6.64
CA VAL A 28 6.07 -0.59 7.74
C VAL A 28 5.65 -1.28 9.04
N LYS A 29 6.64 -1.66 9.85
CA LYS A 29 6.44 -2.18 11.21
C LYS A 29 6.38 -1.03 12.21
#